data_AF-S2DHS8-F1
#
_entry.id   AF-S2DHS8-F1
#
_cell.length_a   1.000
_cell.length_b   1.000
_cell.length_c   1.000
_cell.angle_alpha   90.00
_cell.angle_beta   90.00
_cell.angle_gamma   90.00
#
_symmetry.space_group_name_H-M   'P 1'
#
loop_
_entity.id
_entity.type
_entity.pdbx_description
1 polymer ?
#
loop_
_entity_poly.entity_id
_entity_poly.type
_entity_poly.pdbx_seq_one_letter_code
_entity_poly.pdbx_strand_id
1 'polypeptide(L)'
;MRQLTDIELQEIRKAIMRKEISSAEILMEVYDHYISHLEESSEEEFNEQLFELEHKFTYAYCHALQAKYNKEIRKELSSLHWQVFKRYFCLSKILYVLVFSFLAFQLSRFVTDQKEIALFMLSPLLILAGAHIFFLIKSYFKIKSIKKNFNAEGPLQSSLFYPISEKLYLPVMMAYGIIWSSEWIFNSKTTVNLAPSIAVVIFITLSIYVLTLFEVWQVKSKKSLI
;
A
#
# COMPACT_ATOMS: atom_id res chain seq x y z
N MET A 1 32.14 14.76 -10.79
CA MET A 1 31.82 13.50 -10.08
C MET A 1 32.69 12.43 -10.67
N ARG A 2 33.52 11.79 -9.84
CA ARG A 2 34.31 10.61 -10.18
C ARG A 2 33.35 9.44 -10.44
N GLN A 3 33.72 8.49 -11.29
CA GLN A 3 32.97 7.24 -11.41
C GLN A 3 33.58 6.20 -10.48
N LEU A 4 32.74 5.62 -9.61
CA LEU A 4 33.14 4.54 -8.72
C LEU A 4 33.37 3.25 -9.51
N THR A 5 34.41 2.52 -9.14
CA THR A 5 34.73 1.20 -9.68
C THR A 5 33.74 0.14 -9.20
N ASP A 6 33.64 -0.98 -9.93
CA ASP A 6 32.77 -2.09 -9.52
C ASP A 6 33.13 -2.67 -8.14
N ILE A 7 34.40 -2.57 -7.74
CA ILE A 7 34.88 -3.02 -6.43
C ILE A 7 34.35 -2.08 -5.33
N GLU A 8 34.51 -0.77 -5.49
CA GLU A 8 33.99 0.25 -4.58
C GLU A 8 32.46 0.14 -4.44
N LEU A 9 31.74 -0.07 -5.55
CA LEU A 9 30.30 -0.29 -5.53
C LEU A 9 29.90 -1.55 -4.74
N GLN A 10 30.69 -2.63 -4.84
CA GLN A 10 30.44 -3.84 -4.04
C GLN A 10 30.70 -3.62 -2.56
N GLU A 11 31.73 -2.84 -2.19
CA GLU A 11 32.02 -2.51 -0.79
C GLU A 11 30.92 -1.65 -0.18
N ILE A 12 30.42 -0.65 -0.90
CA ILE A 12 29.28 0.17 -0.50
C ILE A 12 28.05 -0.71 -0.25
N ARG A 13 27.72 -1.61 -1.20
CA ARG A 13 26.59 -2.54 -1.04
C ARG A 13 26.76 -3.41 0.20
N LYS A 14 27.95 -3.96 0.44
CA LYS A 14 28.23 -4.78 1.64
C LYS A 14 28.06 -3.96 2.92
N ALA A 15 28.58 -2.74 2.97
CA ALA A 15 28.49 -1.85 4.13
C ALA A 15 27.03 -1.52 4.47
N ILE A 16 26.23 -1.18 3.46
CA ILE A 16 24.81 -0.85 3.65
C ILE A 16 23.98 -2.08 4.02
N MET A 17 24.23 -3.24 3.41
CA MET A 17 23.49 -4.47 3.70
C MET A 17 23.66 -4.93 5.16
N ARG A 18 24.81 -4.65 5.79
CA ARG A 18 25.03 -4.91 7.23
C ARG A 18 24.14 -4.06 8.15
N LYS A 19 23.51 -3.01 7.64
CA LYS A 19 22.58 -2.16 8.41
C LYS A 19 21.16 -2.74 8.48
N GLU A 20 20.90 -3.87 7.81
CA GLU A 20 19.62 -4.62 7.83
C GLU A 20 18.37 -3.79 7.52
N ILE A 21 18.51 -2.81 6.61
CA ILE A 21 17.41 -1.94 6.20
C ILE A 21 16.35 -2.77 5.46
N SER A 22 15.17 -2.87 6.05
CA SER A 22 14.03 -3.60 5.47
C SER A 22 13.21 -2.79 4.45
N SER A 23 13.28 -1.46 4.51
CA SER A 23 12.58 -0.56 3.60
C SER A 23 13.37 -0.38 2.31
N ALA A 24 12.76 -0.75 1.18
CA ALA A 24 13.37 -0.60 -0.13
C ALA A 24 13.67 0.86 -0.47
N GLU A 25 12.79 1.79 -0.12
CA GLU A 25 12.98 3.22 -0.38
C GLU A 25 14.13 3.80 0.46
N ILE A 26 14.21 3.46 1.76
CA ILE A 26 15.32 3.92 2.60
C ILE A 26 16.65 3.28 2.20
N LEU A 27 16.64 2.01 1.78
CA LEU A 27 17.85 1.34 1.29
C LEU A 27 18.41 2.08 0.05
N MET A 28 17.55 2.42 -0.90
CA MET A 28 17.92 3.17 -2.10
C MET A 28 18.43 4.57 -1.73
N GLU A 29 17.73 5.31 -0.86
CA GLU A 29 18.13 6.66 -0.44
C GLU A 29 19.51 6.66 0.25
N VAL A 30 19.73 5.71 1.17
CA VAL A 30 21.04 5.57 1.84
C VAL A 30 22.11 5.21 0.81
N TYR A 31 21.81 4.31 -0.12
CA TYR A 31 22.74 3.96 -1.20
C TYR A 31 23.08 5.17 -2.08
N ASP A 32 22.10 5.93 -2.54
CA ASP A 32 22.32 7.10 -3.38
C ASP A 32 23.11 8.19 -2.63
N HIS A 33 22.90 8.34 -1.32
CA HIS A 33 23.70 9.24 -0.49
C HIS A 33 25.16 8.79 -0.37
N TYR A 34 25.40 7.49 -0.20
CA TYR A 34 26.76 6.92 -0.18
C TYR A 34 27.47 7.15 -1.52
N ILE A 35 26.79 6.85 -2.62
CA ILE A 35 27.34 7.02 -3.98
C ILE A 35 27.68 8.48 -4.21
N SER A 36 26.72 9.39 -4.02
CA SER A 36 26.91 10.82 -4.27
C SER A 36 28.07 11.40 -3.44
N HIS A 37 28.18 11.02 -2.17
CA HIS A 37 29.27 11.46 -1.29
C HIS A 37 30.64 10.92 -1.73
N LEU A 38 30.71 9.63 -2.09
CA LEU A 38 31.97 8.99 -2.47
C LEU A 38 32.43 9.35 -3.90
N GLU A 39 31.51 9.75 -4.79
CA GLU A 39 31.84 10.30 -6.11
C GLU A 39 32.43 11.72 -6.07
N GLU A 40 32.23 12.44 -4.96
CA GLU A 40 32.84 13.75 -4.70
C GLU A 40 34.24 13.63 -4.07
N SER A 41 34.57 12.47 -3.53
CA SER A 41 35.84 12.19 -2.84
C SER A 41 36.91 11.67 -3.81
N SER A 42 38.19 11.88 -3.47
CA SER A 42 39.29 11.28 -4.25
C SER A 42 39.38 9.76 -4.03
N GLU A 43 40.08 9.05 -4.93
CA GLU A 43 40.29 7.61 -4.81
C GLU A 43 41.06 7.22 -3.54
N GLU A 44 42.02 8.05 -3.17
CA GLU A 44 42.88 7.85 -2.00
C GLU A 44 42.08 7.98 -0.69
N GLU A 45 41.06 8.84 -0.67
CA GLU A 45 40.20 9.10 0.48
C GLU A 45 39.01 8.14 0.58
N PHE A 46 38.76 7.29 -0.42
CA PHE A 46 37.56 6.45 -0.49
C PHE A 46 37.31 5.64 0.79
N ASN A 47 38.33 4.95 1.30
CA ASN A 47 38.21 4.11 2.49
C ASN A 47 37.94 4.91 3.76
N GLU A 48 38.56 6.09 3.89
CA GLU A 48 38.35 6.99 5.02
C GLU A 48 36.93 7.54 5.01
N GLN A 49 36.48 8.03 3.85
CA GLN A 49 35.14 8.58 3.66
C GLN A 49 34.05 7.51 3.83
N LEU A 50 34.29 6.29 3.36
CA LEU A 50 33.39 5.17 3.59
C LEU A 50 33.27 4.84 5.08
N PHE A 51 34.38 4.84 5.81
CA PHE A 51 34.40 4.60 7.26
C PHE A 51 33.65 5.70 8.04
N GLU A 52 33.81 6.96 7.64
CA GLU A 52 33.04 8.08 8.21
C GLU A 52 31.53 7.93 7.95
N LEU A 53 31.15 7.56 6.73
CA LEU A 53 29.76 7.27 6.39
C LEU A 53 29.20 6.12 7.24
N GLU A 54 29.98 5.06 7.49
CA GLU A 54 29.55 3.97 8.37
C GLU A 54 29.31 4.38 9.82
N HIS A 55 30.06 5.38 10.32
CA HIS A 55 29.86 5.99 11.64
C HIS A 55 28.62 6.89 11.69
N LYS A 56 28.30 7.57 10.59
CA LYS A 56 27.10 8.40 10.46
C LYS A 56 25.83 7.54 10.31
N PHE A 57 25.87 6.57 9.39
CA PHE A 57 24.78 5.64 9.10
C PHE A 57 24.95 4.34 9.89
N THR A 58 24.83 4.48 11.20
CA THR A 58 24.78 3.31 12.11
C THR A 58 23.49 2.52 11.91
N TYR A 59 23.49 1.26 12.35
CA TYR A 59 22.27 0.43 12.40
C TYR A 59 21.10 1.18 13.09
N ALA A 60 21.35 1.71 14.29
CA ALA A 60 20.34 2.42 15.07
C ALA A 60 19.79 3.64 14.32
N TYR A 61 20.67 4.42 13.68
CA TYR A 61 20.26 5.59 12.89
C TYR A 61 19.38 5.18 11.70
N CYS A 62 19.79 4.18 10.93
CA CYS A 62 19.02 3.70 9.77
C CYS A 62 17.65 3.16 10.17
N HIS A 63 17.55 2.42 11.27
CA HIS A 63 16.27 1.92 11.78
C HIS A 63 15.38 3.04 12.32
N ALA A 64 15.95 4.06 12.97
CA ALA A 64 15.21 5.26 13.39
C ALA A 64 14.69 6.05 12.19
N LEU A 65 15.53 6.22 11.15
CA LEU A 65 15.15 6.85 9.89
C LEU A 65 14.00 6.09 9.21
N GLN A 66 14.09 4.77 9.12
CA GLN A 66 13.04 3.92 8.59
C GLN A 66 11.73 4.05 9.39
N ALA A 67 11.80 4.02 10.72
CA ALA A 67 10.62 4.16 11.58
C ALA A 67 9.94 5.53 11.39
N LYS A 68 10.73 6.60 11.32
CA LYS A 68 10.24 7.96 11.06
C LYS A 68 9.57 8.05 9.69
N TYR A 69 10.23 7.57 8.65
CA TYR A 69 9.71 7.57 7.28
C TYR A 69 8.41 6.77 7.17
N ASN A 70 8.35 5.58 7.75
CA ASN A 70 7.13 4.76 7.77
C ASN A 70 5.97 5.46 8.49
N LYS A 71 6.25 6.17 9.60
CA LYS A 71 5.24 6.96 10.33
C LYS A 71 4.72 8.11 9.49
N GLU A 72 5.61 8.84 8.81
CA GLU A 72 5.24 9.95 7.93
C GLU A 72 4.41 9.46 6.73
N ILE A 73 4.82 8.37 6.07
CA ILE A 73 4.04 7.74 5.01
C ILE A 73 2.64 7.36 5.47
N ARG A 74 2.49 6.72 6.65
CA ARG A 74 1.18 6.34 7.17
C ARG A 74 0.26 7.56 7.34
N LYS A 75 0.80 8.65 7.87
CA LYS A 75 0.07 9.91 8.07
C LYS A 75 -0.31 10.54 6.73
N GLU A 76 0.64 10.62 5.81
CA GLU A 76 0.43 11.23 4.50
C GLU A 76 -0.55 10.43 3.65
N LEU A 77 -0.43 9.09 3.66
CA LEU A 77 -1.35 8.18 2.98
C LEU A 77 -2.78 8.38 3.47
N SER A 78 -2.97 8.50 4.79
CA SER A 78 -4.29 8.71 5.38
C SER A 78 -4.86 10.09 5.03
N SER A 79 -4.04 11.13 5.07
CA SER A 79 -4.44 12.48 4.64
C SER A 79 -4.84 12.51 3.16
N LEU A 80 -3.99 11.94 2.29
CA LEU A 80 -4.23 11.90 0.86
C LEU A 80 -5.46 11.06 0.52
N HIS A 81 -5.64 9.92 1.18
CA HIS A 81 -6.81 9.08 1.01
C HIS A 81 -8.10 9.81 1.38
N TRP A 82 -8.10 10.55 2.48
CA TRP A 82 -9.25 11.35 2.88
C TRP A 82 -9.54 12.49 1.88
N GLN A 83 -8.50 13.16 1.38
CA GLN A 83 -8.65 14.20 0.36
C GLN A 83 -9.22 13.65 -0.95
N VAL A 84 -8.70 12.51 -1.42
CA VAL A 84 -9.19 11.84 -2.62
C VAL A 84 -10.63 11.38 -2.40
N PHE A 85 -10.94 10.76 -1.27
CA PHE A 85 -12.29 10.33 -0.92
C PHE A 85 -13.30 11.48 -0.97
N LYS A 86 -13.01 12.61 -0.31
CA LYS A 86 -13.86 13.83 -0.37
C LYS A 86 -14.13 14.29 -1.80
N ARG A 87 -13.13 14.22 -2.68
CA ARG A 87 -13.27 14.65 -4.07
C ARG A 87 -14.26 13.81 -4.88
N TYR A 88 -14.53 12.56 -4.48
CA TYR A 88 -15.58 11.74 -5.12
C TYR A 88 -17.00 12.22 -4.79
N PHE A 89 -17.16 13.03 -3.73
CA PHE A 89 -18.44 13.62 -3.33
C PHE A 89 -18.61 15.07 -3.81
N CYS A 90 -17.73 15.56 -4.69
CA CYS A 90 -17.97 16.83 -5.40
C CYS A 90 -19.13 16.69 -6.40
N LEU A 91 -19.86 17.78 -6.64
CA LEU A 91 -21.08 17.84 -7.48
C LEU A 91 -20.99 17.13 -8.84
N SER A 92 -19.84 17.19 -9.52
CA SER A 92 -19.66 16.53 -10.83
C SER A 92 -19.51 15.00 -10.72
N LYS A 93 -18.94 14.50 -9.62
CA LYS A 93 -18.71 13.06 -9.40
C LYS A 93 -19.84 12.39 -8.63
N ILE A 94 -20.52 13.14 -7.76
CA ILE A 94 -21.63 12.62 -6.96
C ILE A 94 -22.80 12.18 -7.84
N LEU A 95 -23.01 12.82 -9.00
CA LEU A 95 -24.05 12.40 -9.95
C LEU A 95 -23.81 10.96 -10.43
N TYR A 96 -22.57 10.61 -10.79
CA TYR A 96 -22.22 9.23 -11.17
C TYR A 96 -22.42 8.25 -10.03
N VAL A 97 -22.03 8.65 -8.81
CA VAL A 97 -22.25 7.83 -7.60
C VAL A 97 -23.75 7.61 -7.38
N LEU A 98 -24.58 8.65 -7.49
CA LEU A 98 -26.03 8.56 -7.31
C LEU A 98 -26.69 7.70 -8.38
N VAL A 99 -26.35 7.89 -9.65
CA VAL A 99 -26.89 7.09 -10.77
C VAL A 99 -26.51 5.62 -10.60
N PHE A 100 -25.23 5.33 -10.32
CA PHE A 100 -24.77 3.97 -10.07
C PHE A 100 -25.46 3.34 -8.85
N SER A 101 -25.61 4.10 -7.77
CA SER A 101 -26.29 3.65 -6.55
C SER A 101 -27.75 3.32 -6.81
N PHE A 102 -28.44 4.18 -7.56
CA PHE A 102 -29.83 3.97 -7.94
C PHE A 102 -29.99 2.70 -8.79
N LEU A 103 -29.14 2.51 -9.81
CA LEU A 103 -29.17 1.31 -10.64
C LEU A 103 -28.88 0.05 -9.84
N ALA A 104 -27.87 0.07 -8.96
CA ALA A 104 -27.54 -1.06 -8.11
C ALA A 104 -28.67 -1.38 -7.12
N PHE A 105 -29.32 -0.37 -6.55
CA PHE A 105 -30.50 -0.55 -5.69
C PHE A 105 -31.67 -1.16 -6.45
N GLN A 106 -31.94 -0.70 -7.68
CA GLN A 106 -33.01 -1.27 -8.49
C GLN A 106 -32.72 -2.72 -8.86
N LEU A 107 -31.48 -3.06 -9.20
CA LEU A 107 -31.03 -4.44 -9.41
C LEU A 107 -31.22 -5.31 -8.17
N SER A 108 -30.96 -4.77 -6.97
CA SER A 108 -31.12 -5.54 -5.72
C SER A 108 -32.55 -6.01 -5.46
N ARG A 109 -33.56 -5.35 -6.05
CA ARG A 109 -34.97 -5.72 -5.89
C ARG A 109 -35.38 -6.94 -6.71
N PHE A 110 -34.58 -7.31 -7.70
CA PHE A 110 -34.80 -8.50 -8.53
C PHE A 110 -34.07 -9.74 -8.00
N VAL A 111 -33.26 -9.58 -6.96
CA VAL A 111 -32.54 -10.67 -6.31
C VAL A 111 -33.49 -11.38 -5.35
N THR A 112 -33.93 -12.58 -5.73
CA THR A 112 -34.89 -13.36 -4.94
C THR A 112 -34.32 -14.67 -4.41
N ASP A 113 -33.26 -15.20 -5.03
CA ASP A 113 -32.64 -16.45 -4.58
C ASP A 113 -31.61 -16.21 -3.47
N GLN A 114 -31.58 -17.10 -2.48
CA GLN A 114 -30.64 -17.00 -1.36
C GLN A 114 -29.17 -17.03 -1.82
N LYS A 115 -28.87 -17.78 -2.89
CA LYS A 115 -27.51 -17.85 -3.44
C LYS A 115 -27.11 -16.54 -4.12
N GLU A 116 -28.05 -15.87 -4.78
CA GLU A 116 -27.81 -14.56 -5.39
C GLU A 116 -27.60 -13.48 -4.32
N ILE A 117 -28.36 -13.51 -3.22
CA ILE A 117 -28.16 -12.62 -2.06
C ILE A 117 -26.76 -12.82 -1.48
N ALA A 118 -26.35 -14.08 -1.28
CA ALA A 118 -25.02 -14.41 -0.78
C ALA A 118 -23.92 -13.90 -1.72
N LEU A 119 -24.10 -14.03 -3.04
CA LEU A 119 -23.14 -13.53 -4.04
C LEU A 119 -23.02 -12.00 -3.98
N PHE A 120 -24.14 -11.27 -3.88
CA PHE A 120 -24.14 -9.82 -3.72
C PHE A 120 -23.44 -9.38 -2.45
N MET A 121 -23.66 -10.07 -1.33
CA MET A 121 -22.99 -9.83 -0.05
C MET A 121 -21.48 -10.12 -0.11
N LEU A 122 -21.05 -11.13 -0.88
CA LEU A 122 -19.65 -11.51 -1.05
C LEU A 122 -18.90 -10.65 -2.07
N SER A 123 -19.60 -10.05 -3.03
CA SER A 123 -18.98 -9.26 -4.10
C SER A 123 -18.04 -8.13 -3.63
N PRO A 124 -18.29 -7.37 -2.54
CA PRO A 124 -17.35 -6.36 -2.06
C PRO A 124 -16.06 -6.98 -1.51
N LEU A 125 -16.16 -8.17 -0.89
CA LEU A 125 -15.01 -8.92 -0.40
C LEU A 125 -14.14 -9.41 -1.55
N LEU A 126 -14.76 -9.89 -2.64
CA LEU A 126 -14.03 -10.29 -3.84
C LEU A 126 -13.27 -9.11 -4.46
N ILE A 127 -13.87 -7.92 -4.49
CA ILE A 127 -13.19 -6.70 -4.97
C ILE A 127 -12.00 -6.35 -4.06
N LEU A 128 -12.18 -6.38 -2.73
CA LEU A 128 -11.11 -6.09 -1.77
C LEU A 128 -9.97 -7.11 -1.87
N ALA A 129 -10.29 -8.40 -1.98
CA ALA A 129 -9.31 -9.47 -2.15
C ALA A 129 -8.56 -9.33 -3.48
N GLY A 130 -9.28 -9.08 -4.58
CA GLY A 130 -8.68 -8.83 -5.89
C GLY A 130 -7.75 -7.61 -5.88
N ALA A 131 -8.16 -6.51 -5.23
CA ALA A 131 -7.32 -5.33 -5.05
C ALA A 131 -6.08 -5.65 -4.22
N HIS A 132 -6.21 -6.39 -3.12
CA HIS A 132 -5.09 -6.80 -2.27
C HIS A 132 -4.07 -7.65 -3.03
N ILE A 133 -4.53 -8.66 -3.78
CA ILE A 133 -3.68 -9.49 -4.65
C ILE A 133 -2.98 -8.63 -5.71
N PHE A 134 -3.70 -7.69 -6.33
CA PHE A 134 -3.11 -6.78 -7.31
C PHE A 134 -1.96 -5.95 -6.69
N PHE A 135 -2.16 -5.38 -5.49
CA PHE A 135 -1.10 -4.63 -4.80
C PHE A 135 0.07 -5.50 -4.39
N LEU A 136 -0.16 -6.74 -3.94
CA LEU A 136 0.89 -7.71 -3.64
C LEU A 136 1.77 -7.95 -4.87
N ILE A 137 1.15 -8.23 -6.02
CA ILE A 137 1.85 -8.48 -7.29
C ILE A 137 2.68 -7.25 -7.69
N LYS A 138 2.09 -6.06 -7.67
CA LYS A 138 2.80 -4.82 -8.05
C LYS A 138 3.96 -4.50 -7.11
N SER A 139 3.75 -4.66 -5.80
CA SER A 139 4.80 -4.48 -4.79
C SER A 139 5.94 -5.47 -5.02
N TYR A 140 5.62 -6.74 -5.26
CA TYR A 140 6.61 -7.78 -5.55
C TYR A 140 7.48 -7.42 -6.77
N PHE A 141 6.88 -7.04 -7.89
CA PHE A 141 7.65 -6.66 -9.08
C PHE A 141 8.56 -5.44 -8.84
N LYS A 142 8.09 -4.44 -8.07
CA LYS A 142 8.90 -3.27 -7.71
C LYS A 142 10.10 -3.66 -6.84
N ILE A 143 9.87 -4.48 -5.81
CA ILE A 143 10.91 -4.93 -4.87
C ILE A 143 11.91 -5.88 -5.55
N LYS A 144 11.46 -6.72 -6.48
CA LYS A 144 12.31 -7.71 -7.16
C LYS A 144 13.52 -7.07 -7.84
N SER A 145 13.33 -5.91 -8.48
CA SER A 145 14.44 -5.20 -9.13
C SER A 145 15.49 -4.73 -8.12
N ILE A 146 15.03 -4.18 -6.99
CA ILE A 146 15.92 -3.67 -5.93
C ILE A 146 16.64 -4.84 -5.25
N LYS A 147 15.94 -5.92 -4.91
CA LYS A 147 16.55 -7.13 -4.33
C LYS A 147 17.67 -7.69 -5.20
N LYS A 148 17.48 -7.68 -6.53
CA LYS A 148 18.50 -8.13 -7.49
C LYS A 148 19.74 -7.22 -7.46
N ASN A 149 19.58 -5.91 -7.35
CA ASN A 149 20.71 -4.96 -7.35
C ASN A 149 21.58 -5.09 -6.10
N PHE A 150 20.97 -5.40 -4.95
CA PHE A 150 21.67 -5.52 -3.66
C PHE A 150 22.06 -6.95 -3.29
N ASN A 151 21.69 -7.96 -4.10
CA ASN A 151 21.78 -9.38 -3.72
C ASN A 151 21.21 -9.63 -2.32
N ALA A 152 20.12 -8.95 -1.98
CA ALA A 152 19.56 -8.95 -0.64
C ALA A 152 18.74 -10.22 -0.38
N GLU A 153 19.22 -11.08 0.52
CA GLU A 153 18.48 -12.27 0.99
C GLU A 153 17.41 -11.94 2.04
N GLY A 154 17.49 -10.76 2.65
CA GLY A 154 16.59 -10.31 3.72
C GLY A 154 15.17 -9.85 3.29
N PRO A 155 14.29 -9.57 4.26
CA PRO A 155 12.92 -9.13 4.02
C PRO A 155 12.86 -7.66 3.58
N LEU A 156 13.30 -7.39 2.34
CA LEU A 156 13.10 -6.09 1.71
C LEU A 156 11.62 -5.91 1.33
N GLN A 157 11.01 -4.80 1.74
CA GLN A 157 9.62 -4.47 1.46
C GLN A 157 9.47 -2.98 1.11
N SER A 158 8.44 -2.64 0.33
CA SER A 158 8.10 -1.24 0.09
C SER A 158 7.43 -0.66 1.34
N SER A 159 7.78 0.58 1.66
CA SER A 159 7.23 1.33 2.79
C SER A 159 5.72 1.60 2.64
N LEU A 160 5.20 1.51 1.41
CA LEU A 160 3.77 1.61 1.11
C LEU A 160 3.00 0.30 1.35
N PHE A 161 3.70 -0.84 1.45
CA PHE A 161 3.09 -2.16 1.49
C PHE A 161 2.20 -2.34 2.73
N TYR A 162 2.76 -2.20 3.94
CA TYR A 162 2.00 -2.37 5.18
C TYR A 162 0.83 -1.38 5.32
N PRO A 163 1.02 -0.05 5.12
CA PRO A 163 -0.07 0.90 5.30
C PRO A 163 -1.25 0.67 4.35
N ILE A 164 -1.01 0.20 3.12
CA ILE A 164 -2.06 -0.11 2.16
C ILE A 164 -2.72 -1.46 2.49
N SER A 165 -1.93 -2.47 2.85
CA SER A 165 -2.42 -3.78 3.25
C SER A 165 -3.33 -3.67 4.49
N GLU A 166 -2.92 -2.91 5.52
CA GLU A 166 -3.73 -2.62 6.71
C GLU A 166 -5.08 -1.99 6.34
N LYS A 167 -5.07 -1.01 5.42
CA LYS A 167 -6.27 -0.31 4.94
C LYS A 167 -7.20 -1.19 4.09
N LEU A 168 -6.72 -2.27 3.50
CA LEU A 168 -7.52 -3.25 2.75
C LEU A 168 -8.03 -4.38 3.64
N TYR A 169 -7.21 -4.84 4.58
CA TYR A 169 -7.53 -5.96 5.46
C TYR A 169 -8.65 -5.63 6.46
N LEU A 170 -8.64 -4.42 7.04
CA LEU A 170 -9.62 -4.04 8.06
C LEU A 170 -11.07 -4.04 7.52
N PRO A 171 -11.38 -3.47 6.34
CA PRO A 171 -12.70 -3.63 5.73
C PRO A 171 -13.09 -5.08 5.43
N VAL A 172 -12.14 -5.93 5.03
CA VAL A 172 -12.40 -7.38 4.81
C VAL A 172 -12.80 -8.06 6.11
N MET A 173 -12.08 -7.81 7.20
CA MET A 173 -12.39 -8.37 8.51
C MET A 173 -13.73 -7.88 9.06
N MET A 174 -14.05 -6.59 8.87
CA MET A 174 -15.35 -6.03 9.24
C MET A 174 -16.48 -6.70 8.45
N ALA A 175 -16.34 -6.83 7.13
CA ALA A 175 -17.34 -7.49 6.30
C ALA A 175 -17.49 -8.99 6.65
N TYR A 176 -16.39 -9.69 6.94
CA TYR A 176 -16.45 -11.07 7.42
C TYR A 176 -17.19 -11.18 8.76
N GLY A 177 -16.93 -10.27 9.71
CA GLY A 177 -17.66 -10.21 10.98
C GLY A 177 -19.17 -9.97 10.80
N ILE A 178 -19.54 -9.08 9.88
CA ILE A 178 -20.95 -8.82 9.54
C ILE A 178 -21.61 -10.07 8.95
N ILE A 179 -20.94 -10.77 8.03
CA ILE A 179 -21.46 -12.01 7.43
C ILE A 179 -21.60 -13.11 8.49
N TRP A 180 -20.60 -13.30 9.35
CA TRP A 180 -20.67 -14.35 10.38
C TRP A 180 -21.76 -14.06 11.43
N SER A 181 -21.98 -12.78 11.75
CA SER A 181 -23.09 -12.34 12.60
C SER A 181 -24.44 -12.25 11.87
N SER A 182 -24.50 -12.53 10.57
CA SER A 182 -25.70 -12.30 9.76
C SER A 182 -26.86 -13.20 10.19
N GLU A 183 -26.61 -14.44 10.62
CA GLU A 183 -27.68 -15.31 11.12
C GLU A 183 -28.35 -14.75 12.37
N TRP A 184 -27.60 -14.03 13.20
CA TRP A 184 -28.10 -13.38 14.41
C TRP A 184 -28.84 -12.07 14.08
N ILE A 185 -28.30 -11.28 13.15
CA ILE A 185 -28.85 -9.97 12.73
C ILE A 185 -30.09 -10.11 11.86
N PHE A 186 -30.14 -11.13 10.99
CA PHE A 186 -31.17 -11.28 9.96
C PHE A 186 -32.25 -12.31 10.31
N ASN A 187 -32.32 -12.78 11.56
CA ASN A 187 -33.28 -13.80 12.01
C ASN A 187 -34.76 -13.32 12.04
N SER A 188 -35.04 -12.07 11.66
CA SER A 188 -36.41 -11.55 11.54
C SER A 188 -36.87 -11.51 10.08
N LYS A 189 -38.15 -11.82 9.81
CA LYS A 189 -38.72 -11.78 8.45
C LYS A 189 -38.57 -10.41 7.77
N THR A 190 -38.55 -9.33 8.55
CA THR A 190 -38.38 -7.95 8.09
C THR A 190 -36.95 -7.66 7.63
N THR A 191 -35.94 -8.23 8.30
CA THR A 191 -34.53 -8.01 7.97
C THR A 191 -34.09 -8.75 6.71
N VAL A 192 -34.66 -9.93 6.42
CA VAL A 192 -34.35 -10.69 5.18
C VAL A 192 -34.73 -9.89 3.92
N ASN A 193 -35.84 -9.14 3.96
CA ASN A 193 -36.28 -8.32 2.83
C ASN A 193 -35.42 -7.07 2.59
N LEU A 194 -34.65 -6.63 3.58
CA LEU A 194 -33.75 -5.46 3.49
C LEU A 194 -32.30 -5.84 3.21
N ALA A 195 -31.92 -7.11 3.41
CA ALA A 195 -30.56 -7.59 3.25
C ALA A 195 -29.93 -7.28 1.87
N PRO A 196 -30.64 -7.47 0.73
CA PRO A 196 -30.07 -7.15 -0.59
C PRO A 196 -29.77 -5.66 -0.76
N SER A 197 -30.64 -4.79 -0.26
CA SER A 197 -30.44 -3.34 -0.32
C SER A 197 -29.27 -2.88 0.57
N ILE A 198 -29.13 -3.46 1.76
CA ILE A 198 -27.99 -3.20 2.66
C ILE A 198 -26.68 -3.67 2.00
N ALA A 199 -26.68 -4.85 1.39
CA ALA A 199 -25.53 -5.41 0.68
C ALA A 199 -25.05 -4.47 -0.43
N VAL A 200 -25.98 -3.90 -1.19
CA VAL A 200 -25.67 -2.94 -2.27
C VAL A 200 -25.05 -1.65 -1.72
N VAL A 201 -25.59 -1.09 -0.64
CA VAL A 201 -25.00 0.11 -0.02
C VAL A 201 -23.57 -0.15 0.45
N ILE A 202 -23.33 -1.30 1.09
CA ILE A 202 -22.00 -1.73 1.52
C ILE A 202 -21.08 -1.90 0.30
N PHE A 203 -21.56 -2.55 -0.76
CA PHE A 203 -20.81 -2.74 -2.00
C PHE A 203 -20.36 -1.43 -2.63
N ILE A 204 -21.26 -0.46 -2.77
CA ILE A 204 -20.95 0.85 -3.35
C ILE A 204 -19.92 1.56 -2.49
N THR A 205 -20.13 1.58 -1.17
CA THR A 205 -19.24 2.26 -0.22
C THR A 205 -17.83 1.67 -0.27
N LEU A 206 -17.71 0.35 -0.25
CA LEU A 206 -16.43 -0.35 -0.33
C LEU A 206 -15.78 -0.18 -1.71
N SER A 207 -16.56 -0.16 -2.79
CA SER A 207 -16.03 0.08 -4.13
C SER A 207 -15.41 1.48 -4.23
N ILE A 208 -16.10 2.52 -3.74
CA ILE A 208 -15.55 3.89 -3.67
C ILE A 208 -14.29 3.92 -2.79
N TYR A 209 -14.32 3.23 -1.64
CA TYR A 209 -13.16 3.13 -0.75
C TYR A 209 -11.95 2.49 -1.45
N VAL A 210 -12.13 1.39 -2.18
CA VAL A 210 -11.06 0.71 -2.92
C VAL A 210 -10.55 1.57 -4.08
N LEU A 211 -11.45 2.19 -4.85
CA LEU A 211 -11.07 3.07 -5.96
C LEU A 211 -10.25 4.27 -5.47
N THR A 212 -10.66 4.88 -4.36
CA THR A 212 -9.92 6.01 -3.77
C THR A 212 -8.55 5.56 -3.24
N LEU A 213 -8.46 4.39 -2.61
CA LEU A 213 -7.18 3.83 -2.16
C LEU A 213 -6.25 3.48 -3.32
N PHE A 214 -6.80 2.96 -4.42
CA PHE A 214 -6.06 2.68 -5.64
C PHE A 214 -5.50 3.94 -6.29
N GLU A 215 -6.30 5.01 -6.36
CA GLU A 215 -5.83 6.30 -6.86
C GLU A 215 -4.70 6.87 -5.99
N VAL A 216 -4.84 6.79 -4.67
CA VAL A 216 -3.78 7.19 -3.72
C VAL A 216 -2.50 6.39 -3.95
N TRP A 217 -2.61 5.07 -4.13
CA TRP A 217 -1.45 4.23 -4.45
C TRP A 217 -0.82 4.63 -5.78
N GLN A 218 -1.60 4.91 -6.83
CA GLN A 218 -1.05 5.39 -8.10
C GLN A 218 -0.28 6.70 -7.96
N VAL A 219 -0.81 7.65 -7.19
CA VAL A 219 -0.13 8.92 -6.92
C VAL A 219 1.17 8.69 -6.14
N LYS A 220 1.16 7.81 -5.14
CA LYS A 220 2.32 7.55 -4.29
C LYS A 220 3.39 6.68 -4.94
N SER A 221 3.00 5.63 -5.65
CA SER A 221 3.90 4.73 -6.37
C SER A 221 4.69 5.44 -7.48
N LYS A 222 4.09 6.46 -8.13
CA LYS A 222 4.79 7.34 -9.09
C LYS A 222 5.84 8.24 -8.43
N LYS A 223 5.58 8.67 -7.19
CA LYS A 223 6.48 9.59 -6.46
C LYS A 223 7.59 8.87 -5.69
N SER A 224 7.40 7.61 -5.28
CA SER A 224 8.39 6.85 -4.48
C SER A 224 9.43 6.12 -5.35
N LEU A 225 9.77 6.72 -6.49
CA LEU A 225 10.82 6.31 -7.45
C LEU A 225 11.66 7.54 -7.88
N ILE A 226 11.72 8.55 -7.00
CA ILE A 226 13.00 9.20 -6.75
C ILE A 226 13.65 8.31 -5.71
#